data_AF-A0A958L8U5-F1
#
_entry.id   AF-A0A958L8U5-F1
#
_cell.length_a   1.000
_cell.length_b   1.000
_cell.length_c   1.000
_cell.angle_alpha   90.00
_cell.angle_beta   90.00
_cell.angle_gamma   90.00
#
_symmetry.space_group_name_H-M   'P 1'
#
loop_
_entity.id
_entity.type
_entity.pdbx_description
1 polymer ?
#
loop_
_entity_poly.entity_id
_entity_poly.type
_entity_poly.pdbx_seq_one_letter_code
_entity_poly.pdbx_strand_id
1 'polypeptide(L)' 'TVADSRRAATGKYIEILGTYNPSPRGKDPGLIFDLEKANEWIKKGAQPTKRVQFLIKKAQAGAKA' A
#
# COMPACT_ATOMS: atom_id res chain seq x y z
N THR A 1 -2.94 -3.64 1.43
CA THR A 1 -4.06 -4.00 2.32
C THR A 1 -3.59 -3.98 3.76
N VAL A 2 -4.47 -3.71 4.71
CA VAL A 2 -4.22 -3.79 6.16
C VAL A 2 -4.88 -5.05 6.69
N ALA A 3 -4.13 -5.90 7.38
CA ALA A 3 -4.62 -7.15 7.94
C ALA A 3 -3.84 -7.52 9.21
N ASP A 4 -4.43 -8.39 10.03
CA ASP A 4 -3.74 -8.99 11.19
C ASP A 4 -2.67 -9.97 10.69
N SER A 5 -1.43 -9.82 11.16
CA SER A 5 -0.28 -10.62 10.75
C SER A 5 -0.40 -12.10 11.10
N ARG A 6 -1.25 -12.47 12.06
CA ARG A 6 -1.50 -13.86 12.46
C ARG A 6 -2.42 -14.61 11.49
N ARG A 7 -3.07 -13.89 10.57
CA ARG A 7 -4.00 -14.49 9.60
C ARG A 7 -3.28 -14.95 8.35
N ALA A 8 -3.90 -15.88 7.64
CA ALA A 8 -3.44 -16.31 6.32
C ALA A 8 -3.32 -15.10 5.37
N ALA A 9 -2.28 -15.11 4.52
CA ALA A 9 -1.93 -13.99 3.66
C ALA A 9 -3.05 -13.56 2.69
N THR A 10 -3.88 -14.50 2.25
CA THR A 10 -5.03 -14.28 1.35
C THR A 10 -6.38 -14.25 2.08
N GLY A 11 -6.35 -14.16 3.41
CA GLY A 11 -7.55 -14.18 4.25
C GLY A 11 -8.22 -12.80 4.41
N LYS A 12 -9.11 -12.71 5.41
CA LYS A 12 -9.88 -11.49 5.71
C LYS A 12 -8.95 -10.34 6.14
N TYR A 13 -8.92 -9.28 5.33
CA TYR A 13 -8.30 -8.01 5.63
C TYR A 13 -9.26 -7.08 6.39
N ILE A 14 -8.70 -6.04 7.00
CA ILE A 14 -9.43 -4.95 7.67
C ILE A 14 -9.82 -3.90 6.63
N GLU A 15 -8.85 -3.45 5.83
CA GLU A 15 -9.06 -2.40 4.82
C GLU A 15 -8.12 -2.56 3.60
N ILE A 16 -8.59 -2.14 2.42
CA ILE A 16 -7.78 -2.03 1.21
C ILE A 16 -7.37 -0.57 1.02
N LEU A 17 -6.06 -0.30 1.16
CA LEU A 17 -5.47 1.03 0.95
C LEU A 17 -5.07 1.31 -0.51
N GLY A 18 -5.19 0.30 -1.38
CA GLY A 18 -4.76 0.42 -2.77
C GLY A 18 -4.33 -0.92 -3.38
N THR A 19 -3.90 -0.83 -4.64
CA THR A 19 -3.44 -1.93 -5.48
C THR A 19 -2.12 -1.58 -6.15
N TYR A 20 -1.26 -2.59 -6.30
CA TYR A 20 0.04 -2.45 -6.93
C TYR A 20 0.18 -3.46 -8.05
N ASN A 21 0.42 -2.99 -9.26
CA ASN A 21 0.78 -3.80 -10.41
C ASN A 21 2.28 -3.61 -10.71
N PRO A 22 3.12 -4.65 -10.52
CA PRO A 22 4.56 -4.55 -10.77
C PRO A 22 4.91 -4.42 -12.27
N SER A 23 4.01 -4.82 -13.17
CA SER A 23 4.22 -4.78 -14.62
C SER A 23 3.00 -4.17 -15.33
N PRO A 24 2.74 -2.87 -15.16
CA PRO A 24 1.64 -2.19 -15.85
C PRO A 24 1.86 -2.24 -17.37
N ARG A 25 0.79 -2.50 -18.14
CA ARG A 25 0.82 -2.50 -19.60
C ARG A 25 -0.08 -1.38 -20.11
N GLY A 26 0.41 -0.63 -21.10
CA GLY A 26 -0.37 0.46 -21.70
C GLY A 26 -0.75 1.55 -20.70
N LYS A 27 -2.06 1.73 -20.47
CA LYS A 27 -2.62 2.79 -19.61
C LYS A 27 -2.95 2.33 -18.18
N ASP A 28 -2.62 1.09 -17.82
CA ASP A 28 -2.95 0.59 -16.49
C ASP A 28 -2.14 1.32 -15.41
N PRO A 29 -2.80 1.86 -14.36
CA PRO A 29 -2.08 2.49 -13.26
C PRO A 29 -1.25 1.44 -12.51
N GLY A 30 0.07 1.58 -12.57
CA GLY A 30 1.01 0.67 -11.89
C GLY A 30 0.90 0.70 -10.36
N LEU A 31 0.43 1.79 -9.79
CA LEU A 31 0.21 1.94 -8.35
C LEU A 31 -0.99 2.86 -8.12
N ILE A 32 -2.03 2.32 -7.49
CA ILE A 32 -3.14 3.10 -6.93
C ILE A 32 -3.01 2.97 -5.42
N PHE A 33 -2.73 4.06 -4.72
CA PHE A 33 -2.49 4.00 -3.28
C PHE A 33 -2.96 5.27 -2.58
N ASP A 34 -3.76 5.09 -1.53
CA ASP A 34 -4.23 6.17 -0.66
C ASP A 34 -3.18 6.45 0.43
N LEU A 35 -2.46 7.56 0.25
CA LEU A 35 -1.39 7.97 1.16
C LEU A 35 -1.92 8.47 2.50
N GLU A 36 -3.09 9.10 2.53
CA GLU A 36 -3.66 9.67 3.75
C GLU A 36 -4.04 8.57 4.73
N LYS A 37 -4.82 7.59 4.24
CA LYS A 37 -5.21 6.43 5.03
C LYS A 37 -4.01 5.59 5.46
N ALA A 38 -3.02 5.43 4.59
CA ALA A 38 -1.80 4.71 4.95
C ALA A 38 -1.06 5.40 6.10
N ASN A 39 -0.94 6.73 6.07
CA ASN A 39 -0.32 7.50 7.15
C ASN A 39 -1.12 7.39 8.46
N GLU A 40 -2.45 7.39 8.41
CA GLU A 40 -3.28 7.15 9.60
C GLU A 40 -3.02 5.77 10.22
N TRP A 41 -2.98 4.71 9.41
CA TRP A 41 -2.72 3.37 9.91
C TRP A 41 -1.31 3.24 10.50
N ILE A 42 -0.31 3.89 9.91
CA ILE A 42 1.05 3.95 10.46
C ILE A 42 1.04 4.67 11.82
N LYS A 43 0.33 5.79 11.95
CA LYS A 43 0.16 6.50 13.24
C LYS A 43 -0.56 5.64 14.29
N LYS A 44 -1.50 4.79 13.87
CA LYS A 44 -2.19 3.81 14.72
C LYS A 44 -1.32 2.60 15.09
N GLY A 45 -0.08 2.52 14.59
CA GLY A 45 0.89 1.46 14.93
C GLY A 45 0.95 0.30 13.93
N ALA A 46 0.33 0.43 12.74
CA ALA A 46 0.47 -0.57 11.69
C ALA A 46 1.92 -0.64 11.20
N GLN A 47 2.47 -1.85 11.09
CA GLN A 47 3.83 -2.06 10.60
C GLN A 47 3.83 -2.44 9.11
N PRO A 48 4.23 -1.53 8.21
CA PRO A 48 4.30 -1.84 6.79
C PRO A 48 5.49 -2.77 6.49
N THR A 49 5.27 -3.74 5.60
CA THR A 49 6.33 -4.62 5.10
C THR A 49 7.35 -3.84 4.27
N LYS A 50 8.57 -4.37 4.12
CA LYS A 50 9.66 -3.72 3.35
C LYS A 50 9.22 -3.28 1.95
N ARG A 51 8.43 -4.11 1.25
CA ARG A 51 7.91 -3.78 -0.08
C ARG A 51 6.91 -2.63 -0.04
N VAL A 52 6.00 -2.61 0.93
CA VAL A 52 5.01 -1.54 1.10
C VAL A 52 5.68 -0.22 1.46
N GLN A 53 6.72 -0.24 2.31
CA GLN A 53 7.52 0.96 2.60
C GLN A 53 8.14 1.56 1.33
N PHE A 54 8.67 0.72 0.45
CA PHE A 54 9.20 1.16 -0.84
C PHE A 54 8.10 1.77 -1.73
N LEU A 55 6.91 1.17 -1.77
CA LEU A 55 5.78 1.69 -2.54
C LEU A 55 5.27 3.04 -2.00
N ILE A 56 5.18 3.20 -0.68
CA ILE A 56 4.81 4.48 -0.04
C ILE A 56 5.82 5.56 -0.42
N LYS A 57 7.13 5.28 -0.32
CA LYS A 57 8.18 6.22 -0.74
C LYS A 57 8.07 6.57 -2.22
N LYS A 58 7.80 5.59 -3.09
CA LYS A 58 7.64 5.81 -4.53
C LYS A 58 6.42 6.67 -4.85
N ALA A 59 5.30 6.45 -4.16
CA ALA A 59 4.09 7.26 -4.28
C ALA A 59 4.33 8.70 -3.81
N GLN A 60 5.04 8.90 -2.69
CA GLN A 60 5.42 10.24 -2.20
C GLN A 60 6.37 10.97 -3.16
N ALA A 61 7.31 10.26 -3.78
CA ALA A 61 8.24 10.84 -4.75
C ALA A 61 7.55 11.23 -6.07
N GLY A 62 6.59 10.42 -6.53
CA GLY A 62 5.80 10.71 -7.74
C GLY A 62 4.84 11.89 -7.59
N ALA A 63 4.42 12.21 -6.37
CA ALA A 63 3.59 13.39 -6.08
C ALA A 63 4.39 14.71 -6.00
N LYS A 64 5.73 14.65 -6.03
CA LYS A 64 6.64 15.79 -5.93
C LYS A 64 7.21 16.29 -7.28
N ALA A 65 6.68 15.78 -8.40
CA ALA A 65 7.12 16.13 -9.75
C ALA A 65 6.00 16.81 -10.53
#